data_AF-A0A7W1GI00-F1
#
_entry.id   AF-A0A7W1GI00-F1
#
_cell.length_a   1.000
_cell.length_b   1.000
_cell.length_c   1.000
_cell.angle_alpha   90.00
_cell.angle_beta   90.00
_cell.angle_gamma   90.00
#
_symmetry.space_group_name_H-M   'P 1'
#
loop_
_entity.id
_entity.type
_entity.pdbx_description
1 polymer ?
#
loop_
_entity_poly.entity_id
_entity_poly.type
_entity_poly.pdbx_seq_one_letter_code
_entity_poly.pdbx_strand_id
1 'polypeptide(L)'
;MLLKVEGRLDDVILTRDGRRVGRLDPVFKSDLPIREAQIIQESLDSIRVRFVPTPEYTPQDGMIIGQRLQDRVGDMEIVLEPVDYIQRTANGKFRFVISNLMTERSDLRG
;
A
#
# COMPACT_ATOMS: atom_id res chain seq x y z
N MET A 1 26.65 -14.82 5.72
CA MET A 1 26.57 -13.44 6.24
C MET A 1 26.28 -12.54 5.05
N LEU A 2 25.07 -11.97 4.98
CA LEU A 2 24.76 -10.61 4.50
C LEU A 2 23.23 -10.43 4.49
N LEU A 3 22.79 -9.78 5.57
CA LEU A 3 21.76 -8.74 5.63
C LEU A 3 20.35 -9.07 5.12
N LYS A 4 19.57 -9.55 6.10
CA LYS A 4 18.26 -9.03 6.51
C LYS A 4 18.01 -7.57 6.03
N VAL A 5 17.59 -7.40 4.78
CA VAL A 5 17.07 -6.12 4.21
C VAL A 5 15.61 -6.27 3.76
N GLU A 6 14.97 -7.43 3.96
CA GLU A 6 13.57 -7.64 3.53
C GLU A 6 12.61 -6.61 4.13
N GLY A 7 12.80 -6.23 5.39
CA GLY A 7 11.94 -5.25 6.05
C GLY A 7 11.95 -3.82 5.47
N ARG A 8 12.94 -3.45 4.65
CA ARG A 8 12.99 -2.10 4.00
C ARG A 8 12.34 -2.07 2.63
N LEU A 9 12.18 -3.23 1.98
CA LEU A 9 11.50 -3.35 0.68
C LEU A 9 9.99 -3.63 0.85
N ASP A 10 9.60 -4.21 2.00
CA ASP A 10 8.21 -4.51 2.36
C ASP A 10 7.27 -3.29 2.38
N ASP A 11 7.78 -2.06 2.35
CA ASP A 11 6.99 -0.81 2.48
C ASP A 11 7.10 0.13 1.26
N VAL A 12 7.29 -0.42 0.05
CA VAL A 12 7.50 0.34 -1.18
C VAL A 12 6.50 -0.05 -2.28
N ILE A 13 5.95 0.95 -2.98
CA ILE A 13 5.20 0.80 -4.22
C ILE A 13 6.12 1.10 -5.41
N LEU A 14 6.04 0.27 -6.45
CA LEU A 14 6.74 0.49 -7.72
C LEU A 14 5.80 1.10 -8.76
N THR A 15 6.06 2.31 -9.21
CA THR A 15 5.23 2.97 -10.23
C THR A 15 5.74 2.63 -11.64
N ARG A 16 4.89 2.74 -12.66
CA ARG A 16 5.25 2.49 -14.07
C ARG A 16 6.42 3.35 -14.57
N ASP A 17 6.58 4.56 -14.06
CA ASP A 17 7.69 5.46 -14.38
C ASP A 17 9.02 5.08 -13.66
N GLY A 18 9.05 3.95 -12.95
CA GLY A 18 10.24 3.40 -12.31
C GLY A 18 10.54 3.99 -10.94
N ARG A 19 9.69 4.89 -10.39
CA ARG A 19 9.87 5.40 -9.03
C ARG A 19 9.55 4.32 -7.99
N ARG A 20 10.24 4.45 -6.85
CA ARG A 20 10.02 3.66 -5.63
C ARG A 20 9.42 4.56 -4.56
N VAL A 21 8.13 4.40 -4.31
CA VAL A 21 7.39 5.23 -3.35
C VAL A 21 7.31 4.48 -2.03
N GLY A 22 8.11 4.90 -1.05
CA GLY A 22 8.07 4.39 0.32
C GLY A 22 7.56 5.43 1.33
N ARG A 23 7.57 5.09 2.62
CA ARG A 23 7.10 5.97 3.72
C ARG A 23 5.69 6.51 3.47
N LEU A 24 4.76 5.58 3.26
CA LEU A 24 3.35 5.89 3.04
C LEU A 24 2.59 6.09 4.37
N ASP A 25 3.25 5.89 5.51
CA ASP A 25 2.70 6.17 6.84
C ASP A 25 2.05 7.56 6.98
N PRO A 26 2.56 8.67 6.37
CA PRO A 26 1.95 9.98 6.53
C PRO A 26 0.61 10.12 5.82
N VAL A 27 0.27 9.22 4.89
CA VAL A 27 -1.03 9.22 4.21
C VAL A 27 -2.15 9.01 5.23
N PHE A 28 -1.92 8.11 6.19
CA PHE A 28 -2.89 7.63 7.18
C PHE A 28 -2.63 8.19 8.58
N LYS A 29 -2.04 9.38 8.67
CA LYS A 29 -1.80 10.02 9.97
C LYS A 29 -3.08 10.28 10.75
N SER A 30 -2.91 10.61 12.03
CA SER A 30 -3.92 10.63 13.10
C SER A 30 -5.14 11.52 12.86
N ASP A 31 -5.15 12.31 11.79
CA ASP A 31 -6.29 13.13 11.38
C ASP A 31 -7.35 12.34 10.60
N LEU A 32 -7.06 11.11 10.18
CA LEU A 32 -8.02 10.25 9.50
C LEU A 32 -8.73 9.30 10.47
N PRO A 33 -10.07 9.21 10.43
CA PRO A 33 -10.89 8.36 11.30
C PRO A 33 -10.84 6.88 10.87
N ILE A 34 -9.65 6.29 10.78
CA ILE A 34 -9.43 4.87 10.47
C ILE A 34 -8.52 4.22 11.53
N ARG A 35 -8.74 2.93 11.82
CA ARG A 35 -7.98 2.20 12.84
C ARG A 35 -6.69 1.60 12.29
N GLU A 36 -6.78 0.99 11.11
CA GLU A 36 -5.67 0.34 10.43
C GLU A 36 -5.85 0.51 8.91
N ALA A 37 -4.74 0.52 8.17
CA ALA A 37 -4.74 0.53 6.72
C ALA A 37 -3.59 -0.32 6.16
N GLN A 38 -3.83 -0.96 5.03
CA GLN A 38 -2.85 -1.75 4.29
C GLN A 38 -2.99 -1.44 2.81
N ILE A 39 -1.86 -1.20 2.16
CA ILE A 39 -1.81 -1.00 0.72
C ILE A 39 -1.35 -2.30 0.06
N ILE A 40 -2.12 -2.75 -0.92
CA ILE A 40 -1.81 -3.91 -1.75
C ILE A 40 -1.58 -3.40 -3.16
N GLN A 41 -0.34 -3.47 -3.62
CA GLN A 41 -0.02 -3.22 -5.01
C GLN A 41 -0.37 -4.46 -5.83
N GLU A 42 -1.43 -4.36 -6.64
CA GLU A 42 -1.90 -5.43 -7.51
C GLU A 42 -1.12 -5.45 -8.84
N SER A 43 -0.76 -4.27 -9.36
CA SER A 43 0.03 -4.12 -10.59
C SER A 43 0.88 -2.84 -10.56
N LEU A 44 1.62 -2.55 -11.65
CA LEU A 44 2.35 -1.28 -11.80
C LEU A 44 1.40 -0.07 -11.96
N ASP A 45 0.13 -0.33 -12.23
CA ASP A 45 -0.89 0.69 -12.49
C ASP A 45 -1.99 0.73 -11.44
N SER A 46 -2.05 -0.23 -10.52
CA SER A 46 -3.16 -0.31 -9.57
C SER A 46 -2.71 -0.66 -8.15
N ILE A 47 -3.27 0.08 -7.20
CA ILE A 47 -3.21 -0.23 -5.78
C ILE A 47 -4.61 -0.35 -5.18
N ARG A 48 -4.74 -1.28 -4.24
CA ARG A 48 -5.90 -1.47 -3.39
C ARG A 48 -5.55 -1.08 -1.97
N VAL A 49 -6.34 -0.21 -1.37
CA VAL A 49 -6.17 0.27 0.00
C VAL A 49 -7.25 -0.35 0.85
N ARG A 50 -6.88 -1.35 1.64
CA ARG A 50 -7.77 -1.94 2.64
C ARG A 50 -7.67 -1.14 3.91
N PHE A 51 -8.79 -0.68 4.47
CA PHE A 51 -8.78 0.10 5.71
C PHE A 51 -9.95 -0.26 6.62
N VAL A 52 -9.74 -0.11 7.93
CA VAL A 52 -10.77 -0.34 8.95
C VAL A 52 -11.33 1.01 9.39
N PRO A 53 -12.54 1.41 8.96
CA PRO A 53 -13.13 2.69 9.36
C PRO A 53 -13.48 2.70 10.86
N THR A 54 -13.39 3.88 11.47
CA THR A 54 -13.99 4.14 12.79
C THR A 54 -15.45 4.61 12.62
N PRO A 55 -16.26 4.66 13.70
CA PRO A 55 -17.60 5.25 13.63
C PRO A 55 -17.64 6.70 13.11
N GLU A 56 -16.54 7.43 13.24
CA GLU A 56 -16.39 8.82 12.79
C GLU A 56 -16.05 8.92 11.29
N TYR A 57 -15.81 7.80 10.61
CA TYR A 57 -15.42 7.79 9.19
C TYR A 57 -16.52 8.27 8.27
N THR A 58 -16.15 9.12 7.31
CA THR A 58 -17.02 9.66 6.28
C THR A 58 -16.47 9.39 4.88
N PRO A 59 -17.31 9.42 3.83
CA PRO A 59 -16.83 9.32 2.44
C PRO A 59 -15.76 10.36 2.06
N GLN A 60 -15.78 11.53 2.71
CA GLN A 60 -14.81 12.60 2.52
C GLN A 60 -13.40 12.18 2.94
N ASP A 61 -13.28 11.40 4.01
CA ASP A 61 -12.00 10.85 4.46
C ASP A 61 -11.40 9.90 3.41
N GLY A 62 -12.26 9.10 2.76
CA GLY A 62 -11.86 8.27 1.62
C GLY A 62 -11.32 9.10 0.46
N MET A 63 -11.99 10.19 0.09
CA MET A 63 -11.49 11.10 -0.95
C MET A 63 -10.13 11.71 -0.59
N ILE A 64 -9.92 12.08 0.69
CA ILE A 64 -8.63 12.59 1.19
C ILE A 64 -7.54 11.52 1.09
N ILE A 65 -7.83 10.27 1.49
CA ILE A 65 -6.90 9.15 1.37
C ILE A 65 -6.51 8.94 -0.11
N GLY A 66 -7.51 8.88 -1.00
CA GLY A 66 -7.30 8.73 -2.44
C GLY A 66 -6.40 9.83 -2.99
N GLN A 67 -6.71 11.09 -2.71
CA GLN A 67 -5.91 12.23 -3.18
C GLN A 67 -4.47 12.18 -2.67
N ARG A 68 -4.28 11.94 -1.36
CA ARG A 68 -2.94 11.82 -0.76
C ARG A 68 -2.11 10.72 -1.42
N LEU A 69 -2.74 9.60 -1.76
CA LEU A 69 -2.04 8.52 -2.45
C LEU A 69 -1.74 8.90 -3.90
N GLN A 70 -2.72 9.45 -4.62
CA GLN A 70 -2.56 9.90 -6.00
C GLN A 70 -1.38 10.87 -6.15
N ASP A 71 -1.25 11.85 -5.24
CA ASP A 71 -0.15 12.82 -5.20
C ASP A 71 1.25 12.15 -5.09
N ARG A 72 1.30 10.92 -4.57
CA ARG A 72 2.54 10.17 -4.36
C ARG A 72 2.81 9.19 -5.50
N VAL A 73 1.79 8.43 -5.90
CA VAL A 73 1.95 7.34 -6.89
C VAL A 73 1.72 7.79 -8.34
N GLY A 74 1.18 8.98 -8.57
CA GLY A 74 0.85 9.48 -9.91
C GLY A 74 -0.44 8.87 -10.41
N ASP A 75 -0.53 8.55 -11.70
CA ASP A 75 -1.76 8.12 -12.39
C ASP A 75 -2.20 6.67 -12.11
N MET A 76 -1.71 6.04 -11.03
CA MET A 76 -2.19 4.71 -10.66
C MET A 76 -3.68 4.75 -10.30
N GLU A 77 -4.40 3.69 -10.66
CA GLU A 77 -5.73 3.40 -10.15
C GLU A 77 -5.66 3.09 -8.65
N ILE A 78 -6.54 3.72 -7.88
CA ILE A 78 -6.61 3.56 -6.43
C ILE A 78 -8.00 3.07 -6.06
N VAL A 79 -8.07 1.83 -5.58
CA VAL A 79 -9.30 1.21 -5.08
C VAL A 79 -9.32 1.29 -3.56
N LEU A 80 -10.30 2.00 -3.00
CA LEU A 80 -10.51 2.06 -1.55
C LEU A 80 -11.50 0.97 -1.12
N GLU A 81 -11.07 0.12 -0.20
CA GLU A 81 -11.84 -1.02 0.29
C GLU A 81 -11.97 -0.99 1.82
N PRO A 82 -13.13 -0.57 2.37
CA PRO A 82 -13.38 -0.69 3.79
C PRO A 82 -13.52 -2.18 4.17
N VAL A 83 -12.87 -2.59 5.25
CA VAL A 83 -12.89 -3.97 5.78
C VAL A 83 -13.05 -3.98 7.29
N ASP A 84 -13.56 -5.09 7.84
CA ASP A 84 -13.77 -5.23 9.29
C ASP A 84 -12.45 -5.37 10.07
N TYR A 85 -11.46 -6.05 9.46
CA TYR A 85 -10.12 -6.23 10.03
C TYR A 85 -9.08 -6.52 8.95
N ILE A 86 -7.81 -6.24 9.26
CA ILE A 86 -6.67 -6.54 8.39
C ILE A 86 -5.87 -7.69 9.00
N GLN A 87 -5.71 -8.77 8.22
CA GLN A 87 -5.00 -9.96 8.68
C GLN A 87 -3.49 -9.71 8.73
N ARG A 88 -2.88 -10.10 9.85
CA ARG A 88 -1.42 -10.09 10.03
C ARG A 88 -0.80 -11.36 9.42
N THR A 89 0.50 -11.32 9.17
CA THR A 89 1.22 -12.52 8.68
C THR A 89 1.14 -13.67 9.69
N ALA A 90 1.48 -14.89 9.25
CA ALA A 90 1.47 -16.09 10.12
C ALA A 90 2.33 -15.94 11.39
N ASN A 91 3.36 -15.07 11.35
CA ASN A 91 4.22 -14.76 12.51
C ASN A 91 3.76 -13.52 13.30
N GLY A 92 2.54 -13.02 13.06
CA GLY A 92 1.96 -11.85 13.73
C GLY A 92 2.47 -10.48 13.26
N LYS A 93 3.45 -10.42 12.35
CA LYS A 93 3.94 -9.14 11.78
C LYS A 93 2.85 -8.52 10.91
N PHE A 94 2.57 -7.24 11.14
CA PHE A 94 1.75 -6.43 10.22
C PHE A 94 2.61 -5.95 9.05
N ARG A 95 2.10 -6.13 7.83
CA ARG A 95 2.72 -5.58 6.61
C ARG A 95 1.87 -4.43 6.13
N PHE A 96 2.45 -3.25 6.10
CA PHE A 96 1.74 -2.03 5.74
C PHE A 96 1.59 -1.89 4.23
N VAL A 97 2.61 -2.28 3.46
CA VAL A 97 2.51 -2.48 2.01
C VAL A 97 2.69 -3.97 1.69
N ILE A 98 1.95 -4.46 0.71
CA ILE A 98 2.12 -5.79 0.10
C ILE A 98 2.24 -5.55 -1.40
N SER A 99 3.36 -5.94 -2.01
CA SER A 99 3.49 -5.92 -3.46
C SER A 99 3.28 -7.32 -4.02
N ASN A 100 2.26 -7.47 -4.88
CA ASN A 100 1.96 -8.70 -5.60
C ASN A 100 2.59 -8.72 -7.01
N LEU A 101 3.45 -7.76 -7.31
CA LEU A 101 4.27 -7.81 -8.51
C LEU A 101 5.12 -9.07 -8.42
N MET A 102 4.72 -10.12 -9.15
CA MET A 102 5.65 -11.22 -9.41
C MET A 102 6.87 -10.56 -10.03
N THR A 103 8.04 -10.81 -9.44
CA THR A 103 9.28 -10.54 -10.14
C THR A 103 9.26 -11.39 -11.40
N GLU A 104 8.83 -10.83 -12.53
CA GLU A 104 9.03 -11.40 -13.85
C GLU A 104 10.54 -11.47 -14.07
N ARG A 105 11.13 -12.57 -13.60
CA ARG A 105 12.49 -12.99 -13.92
C ARG A 105 12.42 -14.09 -14.97
N SER A 106 11.80 -13.80 -16.10
CA SER A 106 11.75 -14.59 -17.34
C SER A 106 11.14 -13.62 -18.36
N ASP A 107 11.74 -13.13 -19.45
CA ASP A 107 12.56 -13.80 -20.45
C ASP A 107 13.48 -12.80 -21.17
N LEU A 108 14.77 -12.78 -20.83
CA LEU A 108 15.84 -12.30 -21.71
C LEU A 108 17.01 -13.28 -21.63
N ARG A 109 16.76 -14.49 -22.14
CA ARG A 109 17.73 -15.38 -22.77
C ARG A 109 16.98 -15.89 -24.00
N GLY A 110 17.25 -15.35 -25.18
CA GLY A 110 18.52 -15.54 -25.88
C GLY A 110 18.30 -16.69 -26.83
#